data_AF-A0A0P9DVA5-F1
#
_entry.id   AF-A0A0P9DVA5-F1
#
_cell.length_a   1.000
_cell.length_b   1.000
_cell.length_c   1.000
_cell.angle_alpha   90.00
_cell.angle_beta   90.00
_cell.angle_gamma   90.00
#
_symmetry.space_group_name_H-M   'P 1'
#
loop_
_entity.id
_entity.type
_entity.pdbx_description
1 polymer ?
#
loop_
_entity_poly.entity_id
_entity_poly.type
_entity_poly.pdbx_seq_one_letter_code
_entity_poly.pdbx_strand_id
1 'polypeptide(L)' 'MKKVLEKLEKKYKLKLPRKVITVDYGDDVGDLFIRFKHAKHIEGEPTEDGKIILHYDEKENIAAIEILDITAI' A
#
# COMPACT_ATOMS: atom_id res chain seq x y z
N MET A 1 -7.52 -10.30 1.39
CA MET A 1 -6.39 -9.44 1.83
C MET A 1 -5.05 -10.18 1.91
N LYS A 2 -4.89 -11.25 2.70
CA LYS A 2 -3.60 -11.98 2.85
C LYS A 2 -2.88 -12.28 1.52
N LYS A 3 -3.57 -12.88 0.55
CA LYS A 3 -3.02 -13.20 -0.78
C LYS A 3 -2.54 -11.98 -1.56
N VAL A 4 -3.24 -10.84 -1.44
CA VAL A 4 -2.87 -9.59 -2.10
C VAL A 4 -1.55 -9.09 -1.53
N LEU A 5 -1.45 -9.02 -0.19
CA LEU A 5 -0.22 -8.61 0.48
C LEU A 5 0.97 -9.53 0.13
N GLU A 6 0.77 -10.85 0.12
CA GLU A 6 1.82 -11.82 -0.25
C GLU A 6 2.30 -11.64 -1.71
N LYS A 7 1.38 -11.40 -2.65
CA LYS A 7 1.73 -11.11 -4.04
C LYS A 7 2.58 -9.84 -4.16
N LEU A 8 2.19 -8.79 -3.44
CA LEU A 8 2.89 -7.51 -3.43
C LEU A 8 4.29 -7.62 -2.84
N GLU A 9 4.42 -8.27 -1.68
CA GLU A 9 5.72 -8.53 -1.06
C GLU A 9 6.64 -9.31 -2.00
N LYS A 10 6.11 -10.33 -2.71
CA LYS A 10 6.89 -11.10 -3.67
C LYS A 10 7.31 -10.27 -4.88
N LYS A 11 6.39 -9.47 -5.45
CA LYS A 11 6.62 -8.68 -6.67
C LYS A 11 7.61 -7.53 -6.43
N TYR A 12 7.42 -6.79 -5.34
CA TYR A 12 8.19 -5.58 -5.02
C TYR A 12 9.31 -5.83 -4.01
N LYS A 13 9.52 -7.08 -3.57
CA LYS A 13 10.52 -7.47 -2.56
C LYS A 13 10.39 -6.68 -1.25
N LEU A 14 9.14 -6.41 -0.85
CA LEU A 14 8.79 -5.64 0.35
C LEU A 14 8.47 -6.58 1.52
N LYS A 15 8.46 -6.01 2.73
CA LYS A 15 7.88 -6.63 3.93
C LYS A 15 6.75 -5.75 4.43
N LEU A 16 5.50 -6.21 4.26
CA LEU A 16 4.31 -5.46 4.62
C LEU A 16 3.83 -5.84 6.02
N PRO A 17 3.34 -4.87 6.82
CA PRO A 17 2.65 -5.18 8.06
C PRO A 17 1.43 -6.08 7.82
N ARG A 18 1.18 -7.03 8.74
CA ARG A 18 0.04 -7.95 8.64
C ARG A 18 -1.25 -7.38 9.22
N LYS A 19 -1.14 -6.45 10.16
CA LYS A 19 -2.28 -5.77 10.75
C LYS A 19 -2.79 -4.74 9.74
N VAL A 20 -3.99 -4.95 9.22
CA VAL A 20 -4.72 -3.98 8.39
C VAL A 20 -5.75 -3.29 9.27
N ILE A 21 -5.77 -1.96 9.28
CA ILE A 21 -6.73 -1.15 10.06
C ILE A 21 -7.76 -0.46 9.18
N THR A 22 -7.45 -0.24 7.90
CA THR A 22 -8.37 0.36 6.92
C THR A 22 -8.09 -0.23 5.55
N VAL A 23 -9.16 -0.49 4.81
CA VAL A 23 -9.15 -0.80 3.39
C VAL A 23 -10.19 0.11 2.77
N ASP A 24 -9.78 0.92 1.81
CA ASP A 24 -10.64 1.86 1.10
C ASP A 24 -10.47 1.65 -0.41
N TYR A 25 -11.57 1.62 -1.14
CA TYR A 25 -11.58 1.41 -2.59
C TYR A 25 -12.19 2.65 -3.24
N GLY A 26 -11.39 3.37 -4.02
CA GLY A 26 -11.88 4.52 -4.77
C GLY A 26 -12.62 4.05 -6.01
N ASP A 27 -13.96 4.15 -6.00
CA ASP A 27 -14.81 3.76 -7.12
C ASP A 27 -14.60 4.64 -8.39
N ASP A 28 -13.96 5.80 -8.25
CA ASP A 28 -13.73 6.78 -9.32
C ASP A 28 -12.48 6.49 -10.16
N VAL A 29 -11.37 6.15 -9.50
CA VAL A 29 -10.09 5.84 -10.17
C VAL A 29 -9.73 4.36 -10.11
N GLY A 30 -10.44 3.56 -9.31
CA GLY A 30 -10.24 2.12 -9.17
C GLY A 30 -9.05 1.74 -8.31
N ASP A 31 -8.60 2.64 -7.43
CA ASP A 31 -7.47 2.42 -6.55
C ASP A 31 -7.88 1.70 -5.25
N LEU A 32 -6.92 1.01 -4.63
CA LEU A 32 -7.11 0.34 -3.34
C LEU A 32 -6.09 0.86 -2.34
N PHE A 33 -6.57 1.62 -1.36
CA PHE A 33 -5.77 2.12 -0.26
C PHE A 33 -5.86 1.17 0.94
N ILE A 34 -4.71 0.70 1.43
CA ILE A 34 -4.61 -0.21 2.57
C ILE A 34 -3.74 0.44 3.64
N ARG A 35 -4.33 0.73 4.80
CA ARG A 35 -3.63 1.31 5.95
C ARG A 35 -3.31 0.25 7.00
N PHE A 36 -2.08 0.29 7.51
CA PHE A 36 -1.59 -0.65 8.53
C PHE A 36 -1.51 -0.03 9.94
N LYS A 37 -1.31 1.28 10.02
CA LYS A 37 -1.23 2.02 11.28
C LYS A 37 -1.68 3.47 11.10
N HIS A 38 -2.03 4.11 12.21
CA HIS A 38 -2.24 5.56 12.24
C HIS A 38 -0.88 6.25 12.31
N ALA A 39 -0.69 7.25 11.45
CA ALA A 39 0.46 8.16 11.48
C ALA A 39 -0.07 9.58 11.26
N LYS A 40 0.56 10.57 11.91
CA LYS A 40 0.16 11.98 11.78
C LYS A 40 0.55 12.55 10.43
N HIS A 41 1.75 12.20 9.96
CA HIS A 41 2.26 12.51 8.64
C HIS A 41 2.61 11.22 7.93
N ILE A 42 2.27 11.18 6.64
CA ILE A 42 2.69 10.13 5.73
C ILE A 42 3.22 10.78 4.46
N GLU A 43 4.31 10.22 3.94
CA GLU A 43 4.88 10.61 2.65
C GLU A 43 4.78 9.43 1.69
N GLY A 44 4.31 9.70 0.47
CA GLY A 44 4.07 8.69 -0.55
C GLY A 44 5.18 8.65 -1.58
N GLU A 45 5.77 7.48 -1.78
CA GLU A 45 6.74 7.24 -2.86
C GLU A 45 6.20 6.20 -3.84
N PRO A 46 6.11 6.51 -5.15
CA PRO A 46 5.70 5.54 -6.15
C PRO A 46 6.78 4.48 -6.37
N THR A 47 6.37 3.25 -6.66
CA THR A 47 7.26 2.21 -7.17
C THR A 47 7.79 2.57 -8.55
N GLU A 48 8.91 1.95 -8.96
CA GLU A 48 9.53 2.21 -10.28
C GLU A 48 8.55 2.01 -11.46
N ASP A 49 7.62 1.05 -11.34
CA ASP A 49 6.60 0.78 -12.36
C ASP A 49 5.37 1.70 -12.27
N GLY A 50 5.33 2.61 -11.28
CA GLY A 50 4.25 3.56 -11.07
C GLY A 50 2.90 2.94 -10.70
N LYS A 51 2.86 1.67 -10.27
CA LYS A 51 1.61 0.96 -9.99
C LYS A 51 1.17 1.02 -8.54
N ILE A 52 2.09 1.35 -7.64
CA ILE A 52 1.85 1.39 -6.21
C ILE A 52 2.51 2.64 -5.64
N ILE A 53 1.86 3.25 -4.67
CA ILE A 53 2.46 4.27 -3.80
C ILE A 53 2.67 3.64 -2.41
N LEU A 54 3.90 3.65 -1.94
CA LEU A 54 4.26 3.26 -0.57
C LEU A 54 4.22 4.50 0.30
N HIS A 55 3.37 4.48 1.32
CA HIS A 55 3.22 5.59 2.25
C HIS A 55 4.01 5.27 3.53
N TYR A 56 5.02 6.06 3.84
CA TYR A 56 5.89 5.89 5.02
C TYR A 56 5.49 6.84 6.14
N ASP A 57 5.66 6.41 7.39
CA ASP A 57 5.58 7.33 8.53
C ASP A 57 6.91 8.08 8.75
N GLU A 58 6.92 8.98 9.73
CA GLU A 58 8.09 9.77 10.15
C GLU A 58 9.31 8.94 10.59
N LYS A 59 9.17 7.61 10.71
CA LYS A 59 10.25 6.68 11.07
C LYS A 59 10.62 5.76 9.90
N GLU A 60 10.24 6.13 8.67
CA GLU A 60 10.48 5.37 7.44
C GLU A 60 9.88 3.96 7.44
N ASN A 61 8.85 3.72 8.26
CA ASN A 61 8.14 2.45 8.28
C ASN A 61 6.87 2.56 7.45
N ILE A 62 6.62 1.59 6.57
CA ILE A 62 5.41 1.53 5.74
C ILE A 62 4.16 1.63 6.64
N ALA A 63 3.39 2.70 6.42
CA ALA A 63 2.17 3.04 7.13
C ALA A 63 0.92 2.68 6.33
N ALA A 64 0.99 2.80 5.00
CA ALA A 64 -0.04 2.37 4.08
C ALA A 64 0.57 1.99 2.72
N ILE A 65 -0.23 1.32 1.89
CA ILE A 65 0.02 1.25 0.46
C ILE A 65 -1.21 1.75 -0.28
N GLU A 66 -0.99 2.26 -1.46
CA GLU A 66 -2.04 2.62 -2.41
C GLU A 66 -1.75 1.88 -3.70
N ILE A 67 -2.70 1.05 -4.13
CA ILE A 67 -2.61 0.30 -5.37
C ILE A 67 -3.38 1.09 -6.42
N LEU A 68 -2.69 1.64 -7.40
CA LEU A 68 -3.31 2.50 -8.41
C LEU A 68 -4.05 1.71 -9.50
N ASP A 69 -3.73 0.43 -9.65
CA ASP A 69 -4.44 -0.50 -10.54
C ASP A 69 -4.50 -1.89 -9.90
N ILE A 70 -5.65 -2.24 -9.33
CA ILE A 70 -5.86 -3.53 -8.67
C ILE A 70 -5.78 -4.73 -9.64
N THR A 71 -6.01 -4.50 -10.93
CA THR A 71 -5.94 -5.55 -11.96
C THR A 71 -4.50 -5.96 -12.26
N ALA A 72 -3.53 -5.11 -11.92
CA ALA A 72 -2.11 -5.35 -12.14
C ALA A 72 -1.43 -6.22 -11.05
N ILE A 73 -2.21 -6.82 -10.13
CA ILE A 73 -1.75 -7.64 -8.99
C ILE A 73 -2.22 -9.09 -9.06
#